data_AF-A0A0M0K4I5-F1
#
_entry.id   AF-A0A0M0K4I5-F1
#
_cell.length_a   1.000
_cell.length_b   1.000
_cell.length_c   1.000
_cell.angle_alpha   90.00
_cell.angle_beta   90.00
_cell.angle_gamma   90.00
#
_symmetry.space_group_name_H-M   'P 1'
#
loop_
_entity.id
_entity.type
_entity.pdbx_description
1 polymer ?
#
loop_
_entity_poly.entity_id
_entity_poly.type
_entity_poly.pdbx_seq_one_letter_code
_entity_poly.pdbx_strand_id
1 'polypeptide(L)'
;MQNCSSREPDEAAFNKWLDDATMRNHHTLNLVGPSSSREGPRLSMERAAALVKARKNLAFGCVTIAERHLTKGTEHLNILRKVDFGAQWFISQAVYDAEATIKLLHDYADECRRRGQKPVKILLTFAPVGRPKTLEFARWLGIHMPEAVEQRILAKANASESKSKEAAVLESIDVCCEALERILGAAGQCGVPLGLSVESISGFREEIDGCFEMFRRLQAIMLDSKGSPWAVRWYRVPVQSMARSNSGEQLAALEAKLEALEEAKGGQLAGGQQPTAKEELAVKTKEAQIAMRDSLLGFAAGIAVGAVAAVAISRKLVR
;
A
#
# COMPACT_ATOMS: atom_id res chain seq x y z
N MET A 1 17.74 -0.42 -20.10
CA MET A 1 16.51 -0.94 -20.74
C MET A 1 16.31 -2.39 -20.33
N GLN A 2 15.19 -2.71 -19.68
CA GLN A 2 14.68 -4.09 -19.59
C GLN A 2 13.16 -4.01 -19.51
N ASN A 3 12.49 -4.61 -20.51
CA ASN A 3 11.05 -4.65 -20.67
C ASN A 3 10.39 -5.31 -19.44
N CYS A 4 9.60 -4.56 -18.68
CA CYS A 4 8.52 -5.17 -17.89
C CYS A 4 7.37 -5.43 -18.86
N SER A 5 7.48 -6.52 -19.62
CA SER A 5 6.27 -7.12 -20.19
C SER A 5 5.41 -7.60 -19.01
N SER A 6 4.10 -7.56 -19.22
CA SER A 6 2.99 -7.92 -18.34
C SER A 6 2.98 -9.38 -17.86
N ARG A 7 4.15 -10.00 -17.63
CA ARG A 7 4.28 -11.37 -17.10
C ARG A 7 4.99 -11.32 -15.76
N GLU A 8 4.45 -12.04 -14.80
CA GLU A 8 5.12 -12.30 -13.54
C GLU A 8 6.58 -12.75 -13.79
N PRO A 9 7.54 -12.23 -13.01
CA PRO A 9 8.93 -12.60 -13.19
C PRO A 9 9.09 -14.10 -12.92
N ASP A 10 9.83 -14.77 -13.80
CA ASP A 10 10.38 -16.08 -13.43
C ASP A 10 11.53 -15.92 -12.43
N GLU A 11 12.00 -17.03 -11.89
CA GLU A 11 13.05 -17.06 -10.89
C GLU A 11 14.35 -16.36 -11.35
N ALA A 12 14.71 -16.45 -12.63
CA ALA A 12 15.90 -15.82 -13.16
C ALA A 12 15.77 -14.28 -13.16
N ALA A 13 14.63 -13.77 -13.64
CA ALA A 13 14.33 -12.34 -13.61
C ALA A 13 14.28 -11.81 -12.17
N PHE A 14 13.67 -12.57 -11.24
CA PHE A 14 13.58 -12.17 -9.84
C PHE A 14 14.94 -12.16 -9.14
N ASN A 15 15.80 -13.16 -9.38
CA ASN A 15 17.17 -13.17 -8.85
C ASN A 15 17.98 -11.97 -9.33
N LYS A 16 17.93 -11.69 -10.64
CA LYS A 16 18.60 -10.51 -11.20
C LYS A 16 18.10 -9.22 -10.52
N TRP A 17 16.79 -9.10 -10.31
CA TRP A 17 16.22 -7.93 -9.63
C TRP A 17 16.72 -7.80 -8.19
N LEU A 18 16.80 -8.90 -7.43
CA LEU A 18 17.31 -8.89 -6.06
C LEU A 18 18.79 -8.49 -5.99
N ASP A 19 19.60 -8.93 -6.96
CA ASP A 19 21.01 -8.54 -7.04
C ASP A 19 21.14 -7.05 -7.38
N ASP A 20 20.36 -6.57 -8.35
CA ASP A 20 20.28 -5.15 -8.71
C ASP A 20 19.78 -4.28 -7.53
N ALA A 21 18.88 -4.80 -6.70
CA ALA A 21 18.39 -4.12 -5.50
C ALA A 21 19.49 -4.03 -4.43
N THR A 22 20.22 -5.13 -4.21
CA THR A 22 21.32 -5.20 -3.24
C THR A 22 22.48 -4.29 -3.66
N MET A 23 22.85 -4.26 -4.94
CA MET A 23 23.85 -3.34 -5.48
C MET A 23 23.47 -1.86 -5.30
N ARG A 24 22.17 -1.57 -5.27
CA ARG A 24 21.62 -0.24 -4.99
C ARG A 24 21.40 0.03 -3.49
N ASN A 25 21.98 -0.81 -2.63
CA ASN A 25 21.92 -0.67 -1.18
C ASN A 25 20.49 -0.73 -0.60
N HIS A 26 19.59 -1.47 -1.25
CA HIS A 26 18.28 -1.81 -0.69
C HIS A 26 18.40 -3.06 0.19
N HIS A 27 17.97 -2.95 1.44
CA HIS A 27 18.02 -4.03 2.44
C HIS A 27 16.66 -4.54 2.89
N THR A 28 15.58 -3.92 2.40
CA THR A 28 14.21 -4.24 2.77
C THR A 28 13.30 -4.21 1.56
N LEU A 29 12.40 -5.18 1.44
CA LEU A 29 11.41 -5.25 0.36
C LEU A 29 10.09 -5.85 0.86
N ASN A 30 9.01 -5.68 0.08
CA ASN A 30 7.72 -6.29 0.38
C ASN A 30 7.36 -7.28 -0.73
N LEU A 31 7.13 -8.54 -0.40
CA LEU A 31 6.70 -9.55 -1.37
C LEU A 31 5.18 -9.51 -1.54
N VAL A 32 4.74 -9.35 -2.79
CA VAL A 32 3.32 -9.31 -3.17
C VAL A 32 3.05 -10.48 -4.10
N GLY A 33 2.05 -11.29 -3.74
CA GLY A 33 1.60 -12.40 -4.58
C GLY A 33 0.64 -11.91 -5.66
N PRO A 34 0.35 -12.75 -6.65
CA PRO A 34 -0.56 -12.36 -7.73
C PRO A 34 -1.96 -12.00 -7.23
N SER A 35 -2.57 -11.05 -7.94
CA SER A 35 -3.92 -10.54 -7.67
C SER A 35 -5.01 -11.58 -7.98
N SER A 36 -4.70 -12.63 -8.76
CA SER A 36 -5.61 -13.73 -9.06
C SER A 36 -4.92 -15.09 -8.94
N SER A 37 -5.66 -16.10 -8.49
CA SER A 37 -5.18 -17.49 -8.41
C SER A 37 -5.49 -18.31 -9.67
N ARG A 38 -5.89 -17.67 -10.78
CA ARG A 38 -6.43 -18.35 -11.97
C ARG A 38 -5.35 -18.94 -12.87
N GLU A 39 -4.17 -18.34 -12.88
CA GLU A 39 -2.98 -18.90 -13.51
C GLU A 39 -1.93 -19.14 -12.43
N GLY A 40 -1.32 -20.33 -12.44
CA GLY A 40 -0.29 -20.67 -11.46
C GLY A 40 0.90 -19.72 -11.62
N PRO A 41 1.39 -19.10 -10.53
CA PRO A 41 2.40 -18.08 -10.67
C PRO A 41 3.71 -18.66 -11.22
N ARG A 42 4.43 -17.89 -12.05
CA ARG A 42 5.73 -18.33 -12.59
C ARG A 42 6.78 -18.47 -11.48
N LEU A 43 6.56 -17.82 -10.34
CA LEU A 43 7.36 -17.92 -9.13
C LEU A 43 6.43 -17.93 -7.91
N SER A 44 6.46 -19.02 -7.13
CA SER A 44 5.64 -19.09 -5.92
C SER A 44 6.16 -18.14 -4.83
N MET A 45 5.26 -17.69 -3.94
CA MET A 45 5.62 -16.83 -2.81
C MET A 45 6.66 -17.48 -1.88
N GLU A 46 6.53 -18.79 -1.64
CA GLU A 46 7.48 -19.57 -0.86
C GLU A 46 8.87 -19.58 -1.51
N ARG A 47 8.92 -19.79 -2.84
CA ARG A 47 10.19 -19.79 -3.57
C ARG A 47 10.82 -18.39 -3.59
N ALA A 48 10.02 -17.34 -3.83
CA ALA A 48 10.49 -15.96 -3.75
C ALA A 48 11.09 -15.63 -2.38
N ALA A 49 10.41 -16.00 -1.29
CA ALA A 49 10.91 -15.82 0.07
C ALA A 49 12.22 -16.58 0.33
N ALA A 50 12.34 -17.81 -0.16
CA ALA A 50 13.58 -18.59 -0.04
C ALA A 50 14.77 -17.90 -0.75
N LEU A 51 14.53 -17.33 -1.93
CA LEU A 51 15.55 -16.58 -2.69
C LEU A 51 15.98 -15.29 -1.97
N VAL A 52 15.05 -14.60 -1.30
CA VAL A 52 15.38 -13.44 -0.46
C VAL A 52 16.23 -13.87 0.73
N LYS A 53 15.83 -14.93 1.45
CA LYS A 53 16.56 -15.45 2.62
C LYS A 53 17.97 -15.94 2.30
N ALA A 54 18.21 -16.38 1.07
CA ALA A 54 19.55 -16.78 0.63
C ALA A 54 20.54 -15.62 0.57
N ARG A 55 20.06 -14.36 0.54
CA ARG A 55 20.90 -13.15 0.50
C ARG A 55 21.13 -12.63 1.91
N LYS A 56 22.41 -12.38 2.23
CA LYS A 56 22.78 -11.75 3.51
C LYS A 56 22.26 -10.30 3.52
N ASN A 57 21.73 -9.86 4.65
CA ASN A 57 21.27 -8.49 4.89
C ASN A 57 20.07 -8.05 4.04
N LEU A 58 19.23 -9.00 3.59
CA LEU A 58 17.96 -8.68 2.94
C LEU A 58 16.81 -9.19 3.80
N ALA A 59 15.95 -8.27 4.23
CA ALA A 59 14.74 -8.59 4.98
C ALA A 59 13.51 -8.33 4.10
N PHE A 60 12.43 -9.06 4.37
CA PHE A 60 11.18 -8.84 3.65
C PHE A 60 9.96 -8.86 4.57
N GLY A 61 8.94 -8.13 4.12
CA GLY A 61 7.58 -8.25 4.61
C GLY A 61 6.63 -8.80 3.55
N CYS A 62 5.36 -8.85 3.90
CA CYS A 62 4.29 -9.20 2.96
C CYS A 62 3.05 -8.30 3.12
N VAL A 63 2.12 -8.41 2.18
CA VAL A 63 0.79 -7.79 2.32
C VAL A 63 -0.14 -8.64 3.19
N THR A 64 -0.97 -7.98 4.01
CA THR A 64 -2.13 -8.58 4.69
C THR A 64 -3.41 -7.83 4.28
N ILE A 65 -4.54 -8.53 4.22
CA ILE A 65 -5.82 -7.94 3.80
C ILE A 65 -6.90 -8.28 4.83
N ALA A 66 -7.23 -7.33 5.70
CA ALA A 66 -8.14 -7.56 6.82
C ALA A 66 -9.56 -7.95 6.37
N GLU A 67 -10.02 -7.39 5.27
CA GLU A 67 -11.35 -7.60 4.70
C GLU A 67 -11.55 -9.05 4.24
N ARG A 68 -10.46 -9.70 3.78
CA ARG A 68 -10.47 -11.13 3.46
C ARG A 68 -10.66 -12.00 4.70
N HIS A 69 -10.33 -11.48 5.87
CA HIS A 69 -10.54 -12.17 7.12
C HIS A 69 -12.02 -12.21 7.51
N LEU A 70 -12.78 -11.13 7.27
CA LEU A 70 -14.23 -11.14 7.50
C LEU A 70 -14.94 -12.16 6.60
N THR A 71 -14.51 -12.27 5.34
CA THR A 71 -15.16 -13.16 4.37
C THR A 71 -14.72 -14.62 4.50
N LYS A 72 -13.43 -14.89 4.76
CA LYS A 72 -12.87 -16.26 4.75
C LYS A 72 -12.42 -16.77 6.11
N GLY A 73 -12.36 -15.93 7.13
CA GLY A 73 -11.92 -16.31 8.49
C GLY A 73 -10.46 -16.75 8.62
N THR A 74 -9.64 -16.66 7.57
CA THR A 74 -8.35 -17.38 7.49
C THR A 74 -7.13 -16.51 7.23
N GLU A 75 -7.28 -15.18 7.14
CA GLU A 75 -6.13 -14.29 6.87
C GLU A 75 -5.06 -14.34 7.97
N HIS A 76 -5.41 -14.52 9.24
CA HIS A 76 -4.41 -14.69 10.31
C HIS A 76 -3.53 -15.94 10.09
N LEU A 77 -4.08 -17.03 9.53
CA LEU A 77 -3.32 -18.22 9.15
C LEU A 77 -2.44 -17.96 7.93
N ASN A 78 -2.90 -17.14 6.99
CA ASN A 78 -2.11 -16.70 5.83
C ASN A 78 -0.91 -15.85 6.25
N ILE A 79 -1.10 -14.96 7.23
CA ILE A 79 -0.01 -14.21 7.89
C ILE A 79 1.00 -15.18 8.49
N LEU A 80 0.57 -16.13 9.31
CA LEU A 80 1.46 -17.11 9.95
C LEU A 80 2.23 -17.95 8.94
N ARG A 81 1.58 -18.41 7.87
CA ARG A 81 2.26 -19.12 6.78
C ARG A 81 3.39 -18.27 6.16
N LYS A 82 3.17 -16.97 5.98
CA LYS A 82 4.20 -16.05 5.46
C LYS A 82 5.28 -15.75 6.48
N VAL A 83 4.97 -15.77 7.78
CA VAL A 83 5.96 -15.74 8.86
C VAL A 83 6.85 -16.97 8.80
N ASP A 84 6.29 -18.16 8.54
CA ASP A 84 7.06 -19.41 8.38
C ASP A 84 8.02 -19.32 7.18
N PHE A 85 7.66 -18.57 6.13
CA PHE A 85 8.57 -18.26 5.02
C PHE A 85 9.68 -17.28 5.40
N GLY A 86 9.56 -16.56 6.52
CA GLY A 86 10.53 -15.60 7.05
C GLY A 86 10.11 -14.12 6.96
N ALA A 87 8.84 -13.82 6.68
CA ALA A 87 8.35 -12.44 6.67
C ALA A 87 8.49 -11.80 8.05
N GLN A 88 9.03 -10.58 8.10
CA GLN A 88 9.34 -9.87 9.36
C GLN A 88 8.34 -8.75 9.69
N TRP A 89 7.53 -8.34 8.71
CA TRP A 89 6.44 -7.38 8.88
C TRP A 89 5.34 -7.60 7.85
N PHE A 90 4.18 -7.02 8.11
CA PHE A 90 3.08 -6.96 7.15
C PHE A 90 2.63 -5.53 6.93
N ILE A 91 2.22 -5.21 5.71
CA ILE A 91 1.58 -3.94 5.36
C ILE A 91 0.13 -4.27 4.97
N SER A 92 -0.84 -3.62 5.62
CA SER A 92 -2.24 -3.81 5.26
C SER A 92 -2.59 -3.10 3.95
N GLN A 93 -3.69 -3.48 3.32
CA GLN A 93 -4.37 -2.55 2.42
C GLN A 93 -4.95 -1.36 3.20
N ALA A 94 -5.36 -0.31 2.49
CA ALA A 94 -5.89 0.91 3.11
C ALA A 94 -7.12 0.61 3.97
N VAL A 95 -7.08 1.05 5.23
CA VAL A 95 -8.11 0.78 6.24
C VAL A 95 -9.13 1.92 6.25
N TYR A 96 -10.37 1.60 5.88
CA TYR A 96 -11.54 2.48 5.99
C TYR A 96 -12.62 1.94 6.93
N ASP A 97 -12.46 0.70 7.40
CA ASP A 97 -13.31 0.06 8.39
C ASP A 97 -12.42 -0.63 9.43
N ALA A 98 -12.67 -0.33 10.70
CA ALA A 98 -11.94 -0.89 11.83
C ALA A 98 -12.28 -2.36 12.08
N GLU A 99 -13.50 -2.81 11.80
CA GLU A 99 -14.02 -4.10 12.26
C GLU A 99 -13.21 -5.29 11.73
N ALA A 100 -12.91 -5.25 10.42
CA ALA A 100 -12.09 -6.26 9.77
C ALA A 100 -10.70 -6.36 10.42
N THR A 101 -10.10 -5.22 10.69
CA THR A 101 -8.75 -5.11 11.28
C THR A 101 -8.76 -5.58 12.73
N ILE A 102 -9.72 -5.15 13.54
CA ILE A 102 -9.86 -5.57 14.95
C ILE A 102 -9.97 -7.09 15.04
N LYS A 103 -10.86 -7.69 14.24
CA LYS A 103 -11.03 -9.13 14.24
C LYS A 103 -9.74 -9.85 13.81
N LEU A 104 -9.10 -9.39 12.74
CA LEU A 104 -7.84 -9.96 12.28
C LEU A 104 -6.75 -9.94 13.36
N LEU A 105 -6.61 -8.80 14.05
CA LEU A 105 -5.59 -8.63 15.09
C LEU A 105 -5.80 -9.58 16.27
N HIS A 106 -7.05 -9.74 16.73
CA HIS A 106 -7.37 -10.66 17.82
C HIS A 106 -7.12 -12.12 17.43
N ASP A 107 -7.67 -12.57 16.30
CA ASP A 107 -7.48 -13.95 15.82
C ASP A 107 -5.99 -14.25 15.58
N TYR A 108 -5.22 -13.30 15.04
CA TYR A 108 -3.78 -13.44 14.86
C TYR A 108 -3.03 -13.51 16.19
N ALA A 109 -3.39 -12.68 17.16
CA ALA A 109 -2.79 -12.69 18.49
C ALA A 109 -3.07 -14.00 19.24
N ASP A 110 -4.32 -14.47 19.21
CA ASP A 110 -4.74 -15.73 19.82
C ASP A 110 -4.02 -16.93 19.21
N GLU A 111 -3.94 -16.99 17.89
CA GLU A 111 -3.25 -18.07 17.20
C GLU A 111 -1.74 -18.06 17.47
N CYS A 112 -1.12 -16.87 17.56
CA CYS A 112 0.27 -16.73 18.01
C CYS A 112 0.47 -17.28 19.43
N ARG A 113 -0.41 -16.92 20.37
CA ARG A 113 -0.39 -17.44 21.75
C ARG A 113 -0.51 -18.96 21.78
N ARG A 114 -1.46 -19.52 21.02
CA ARG A 114 -1.67 -20.96 20.92
C ARG A 114 -0.45 -21.71 20.38
N ARG A 115 0.30 -21.10 19.47
CA ARG A 115 1.54 -21.66 18.89
C ARG A 115 2.80 -21.36 19.71
N GLY A 116 2.71 -20.59 20.80
CA GLY A 116 3.88 -20.14 21.55
C GLY A 116 4.81 -19.20 20.76
N GLN A 117 4.28 -18.51 19.76
CA GLN A 117 5.02 -17.58 18.90
C GLN A 117 4.69 -16.13 19.24
N LYS A 118 5.63 -15.21 18.98
CA LYS A 118 5.37 -13.77 19.10
C LYS A 118 4.85 -13.23 17.77
N PRO A 119 3.77 -12.42 17.77
CA PRO A 119 3.32 -11.75 16.56
C PRO A 119 4.41 -10.87 15.96
N VAL A 120 4.51 -10.83 14.63
CA VAL A 120 5.33 -9.84 13.93
C VAL A 120 4.54 -8.56 13.67
N LYS A 121 5.24 -7.48 13.30
CA LYS A 121 4.63 -6.15 13.17
C LYS A 121 3.64 -6.09 11.99
N ILE A 122 2.51 -5.44 12.20
CA ILE A 122 1.56 -5.06 11.14
C ILE A 122 1.53 -3.53 11.02
N LEU A 123 1.84 -3.01 9.84
CA LEU A 123 1.67 -1.61 9.48
C LEU A 123 0.27 -1.44 8.90
N LEU A 124 -0.53 -0.60 9.55
CA LEU A 124 -1.86 -0.21 9.09
C LEU A 124 -1.72 0.92 8.09
N THR A 125 -2.16 0.68 6.87
CA THR A 125 -2.12 1.65 5.78
C THR A 125 -3.39 2.49 5.77
N PHE A 126 -3.25 3.78 5.57
CA PHE A 126 -4.35 4.74 5.33
C PHE A 126 -4.03 5.57 4.10
N ALA A 127 -5.04 6.06 3.40
CA ALA A 127 -4.86 6.89 2.21
C ALA A 127 -5.98 7.91 2.15
N PRO A 128 -5.72 9.22 2.01
CA PRO A 128 -6.79 10.22 1.88
C PRO A 128 -7.48 10.12 0.52
N VAL A 129 -8.80 10.28 0.51
CA VAL A 129 -9.59 10.39 -0.73
C VAL A 129 -10.58 11.55 -0.60
N GLY A 130 -10.68 12.40 -1.62
CA GLY A 130 -11.56 13.57 -1.58
C GLY A 130 -12.53 13.67 -2.75
N ARG A 131 -12.52 12.71 -3.68
CA ARG A 131 -13.30 12.82 -4.92
C ARG A 131 -13.69 11.46 -5.52
N PRO A 132 -14.75 11.41 -6.34
CA PRO A 132 -15.23 10.17 -6.95
C PRO A 132 -14.16 9.42 -7.75
N LYS A 133 -13.33 10.13 -8.53
CA LYS A 133 -12.27 9.50 -9.34
C LYS A 133 -11.24 8.75 -8.48
N THR A 134 -10.86 9.29 -7.33
CA THR A 134 -9.91 8.63 -6.43
C THR A 134 -10.55 7.43 -5.73
N LEU A 135 -11.84 7.53 -5.37
CA LEU A 135 -12.61 6.42 -4.82
C LEU A 135 -12.77 5.26 -5.81
N GLU A 136 -13.06 5.55 -7.08
CA GLU A 136 -13.08 4.54 -8.14
C GLU A 136 -11.73 3.84 -8.29
N PHE A 137 -10.63 4.62 -8.24
CA PHE A 137 -9.29 4.06 -8.28
C PHE A 137 -8.99 3.19 -7.04
N ALA A 138 -9.39 3.62 -5.84
CA ALA A 138 -9.25 2.83 -4.62
C ALA A 138 -10.03 1.51 -4.70
N ARG A 139 -11.28 1.54 -5.19
CA ARG A 139 -12.08 0.33 -5.44
C ARG A 139 -11.41 -0.59 -6.45
N TRP A 140 -10.82 -0.03 -7.50
CA TRP A 140 -10.08 -0.80 -8.49
C TRP A 140 -8.81 -1.46 -7.93
N LEU A 141 -8.13 -0.84 -6.96
CA LEU A 141 -7.04 -1.44 -6.18
C LEU A 141 -7.51 -2.54 -5.21
N GLY A 142 -8.82 -2.72 -5.05
CA GLY A 142 -9.42 -3.67 -4.13
C GLY A 142 -9.54 -3.16 -2.70
N ILE A 143 -9.40 -1.86 -2.46
CA ILE A 143 -9.67 -1.25 -1.16
C ILE A 143 -11.18 -1.28 -0.94
N HIS A 144 -11.60 -1.91 0.15
CA HIS A 144 -12.99 -1.90 0.56
C HIS A 144 -13.27 -0.65 1.39
N MET A 145 -14.29 0.10 0.98
CA MET A 145 -14.83 1.21 1.74
C MET A 145 -16.32 0.97 1.95
N PRO A 146 -16.83 1.02 3.19
CA PRO A 146 -18.27 0.95 3.43
C PRO A 146 -19.00 2.05 2.68
N GLU A 147 -20.16 1.74 2.10
CA GLU A 147 -20.93 2.72 1.30
C GLU A 147 -21.29 3.98 2.11
N ALA A 148 -21.63 3.83 3.38
CA ALA A 148 -21.90 4.96 4.28
C ALA A 148 -20.69 5.89 4.44
N VAL A 149 -19.46 5.34 4.43
CA VAL A 149 -18.23 6.12 4.49
C VAL A 149 -17.98 6.86 3.17
N GLU A 150 -18.18 6.19 2.04
CA GLU A 150 -18.07 6.81 0.71
C GLU A 150 -19.04 8.00 0.59
N GLN A 151 -20.30 7.81 0.99
CA GLN A 151 -21.32 8.86 0.99
C GLN A 151 -20.96 10.02 1.94
N ARG A 152 -20.46 9.72 3.15
CA ARG A 152 -20.02 10.73 4.12
C ARG A 152 -18.92 11.64 3.55
N ILE A 153 -17.91 11.05 2.90
CA ILE A 153 -16.81 11.79 2.28
C ILE A 153 -17.33 12.61 1.08
N LEU A 154 -18.12 12.00 0.19
CA LEU A 154 -18.61 12.66 -1.02
C LEU A 154 -19.64 13.75 -0.75
N ALA A 155 -20.39 13.67 0.35
CA ALA A 155 -21.31 14.74 0.76
C ALA A 155 -20.58 16.07 0.94
N LYS A 156 -19.31 16.05 1.38
CA LYS A 156 -18.47 17.25 1.51
C LYS A 156 -17.92 17.72 0.17
N ALA A 157 -17.70 16.82 -0.78
CA ALA A 157 -17.19 17.13 -2.12
C ALA A 157 -18.23 17.84 -3.01
N ASN A 158 -19.52 17.62 -2.76
CA ASN A 158 -20.62 18.16 -3.58
C ASN A 158 -20.98 19.62 -3.27
N ALA A 159 -20.31 20.29 -2.33
CA ALA A 159 -20.41 21.74 -2.19
C ALA A 159 -19.63 22.41 -3.35
N SER A 160 -20.22 23.38 -4.04
CA SER A 160 -19.76 23.87 -5.37
C SER A 160 -18.46 24.72 -5.40
N GLU A 161 -17.55 24.61 -4.43
CA GLU A 161 -16.38 25.49 -4.33
C GLU A 161 -15.06 24.73 -4.19
N SER A 162 -13.92 25.32 -4.55
CA SER A 162 -12.60 24.70 -4.36
C SER A 162 -12.36 24.22 -2.92
N LYS A 163 -12.96 24.90 -1.94
CA LYS A 163 -12.94 24.52 -0.52
C LYS A 163 -13.61 23.17 -0.23
N SER A 164 -14.48 22.68 -1.11
CA SER A 164 -15.21 21.42 -0.91
C SER A 164 -14.32 20.19 -1.08
N LYS A 165 -13.31 20.26 -1.96
CA LYS A 165 -12.35 19.17 -2.18
C LYS A 165 -11.45 19.00 -0.96
N GLU A 166 -10.94 20.11 -0.44
CA GLU A 166 -10.16 20.11 0.82
C GLU A 166 -11.01 19.60 1.99
N ALA A 167 -12.28 20.03 2.07
CA ALA A 167 -13.22 19.52 3.08
C ALA A 167 -13.47 18.01 2.96
N ALA A 168 -13.59 17.47 1.75
CA ALA A 168 -13.76 16.03 1.54
C ALA A 168 -12.49 15.24 1.91
N VAL A 169 -11.31 15.77 1.58
CA VAL A 169 -10.03 15.18 2.02
C VAL A 169 -9.95 15.16 3.55
N LEU A 170 -10.27 16.28 4.21
CA LEU A 170 -10.29 16.35 5.67
C LEU A 170 -11.29 15.37 6.28
N GLU A 171 -12.49 15.22 5.70
CA GLU A 171 -13.47 14.24 6.14
C GLU A 171 -12.95 12.80 6.02
N SER A 172 -12.26 12.48 4.93
CA SER A 172 -11.58 11.17 4.77
C SER A 172 -10.49 10.96 5.81
N ILE A 173 -9.74 12.01 6.17
CA ILE A 173 -8.75 11.97 7.24
C ILE A 173 -9.42 11.67 8.58
N ASP A 174 -10.52 12.35 8.88
CA ASP A 174 -11.26 12.18 10.14
C ASP A 174 -11.82 10.74 10.25
N VAL A 175 -12.39 10.20 9.16
CA VAL A 175 -12.81 8.79 9.09
C VAL A 175 -11.63 7.84 9.38
N CYS A 176 -10.45 8.08 8.80
CA CYS A 176 -9.28 7.24 9.05
C CYS A 176 -8.79 7.35 10.50
N CYS A 177 -8.88 8.54 11.11
CA CYS A 177 -8.55 8.76 12.51
C CYS A 177 -9.51 8.00 13.43
N GLU A 178 -10.82 8.09 13.19
CA GLU A 178 -11.86 7.34 13.91
C GLU A 178 -11.63 5.83 13.82
N ALA A 179 -11.28 5.33 12.62
CA ALA A 179 -10.95 3.92 12.42
C ALA A 179 -9.72 3.51 13.25
N LEU A 180 -8.64 4.31 13.24
CA LEU A 180 -7.45 4.03 14.03
C LEU A 180 -7.74 4.05 15.54
N GLU A 181 -8.48 5.04 16.03
CA GLU A 181 -8.88 5.12 17.45
C GLU A 181 -9.66 3.89 17.87
N ARG A 182 -10.62 3.44 17.04
CA ARG A 182 -11.40 2.23 17.29
C ARG A 182 -10.51 0.98 17.32
N ILE A 183 -9.57 0.86 16.37
CA ILE A 183 -8.60 -0.26 16.33
C ILE A 183 -7.73 -0.26 17.59
N LEU A 184 -7.18 0.89 17.98
CA LEU A 184 -6.31 0.99 19.16
C LEU A 184 -7.07 0.74 20.46
N GLY A 185 -8.30 1.24 20.58
CA GLY A 185 -9.16 1.00 21.74
C GLY A 185 -9.55 -0.47 21.90
N ALA A 186 -9.85 -1.18 20.79
CA ALA A 186 -10.31 -2.56 20.83
C ALA A 186 -9.18 -3.61 20.79
N ALA A 187 -8.08 -3.33 20.07
CA ALA A 187 -7.02 -4.30 19.79
C ALA A 187 -5.61 -3.79 20.10
N GLY A 188 -5.42 -2.54 20.57
CA GLY A 188 -4.10 -1.97 20.84
C GLY A 188 -3.29 -2.71 21.91
N GLN A 189 -3.95 -3.49 22.78
CA GLN A 189 -3.34 -4.30 23.83
C GLN A 189 -3.31 -5.81 23.52
N CYS A 190 -3.73 -6.24 22.33
CA CYS A 190 -3.81 -7.68 22.00
C CYS A 190 -2.43 -8.38 21.91
N GLY A 191 -1.35 -7.59 21.85
CA GLY A 191 0.04 -8.07 21.78
C GLY A 191 0.68 -8.00 20.39
N VAL A 192 -0.09 -7.68 19.35
CA VAL A 192 0.45 -7.46 17.99
C VAL A 192 1.14 -6.10 17.91
N PRO A 193 2.42 -6.01 17.50
CA PRO A 193 3.07 -4.72 17.27
C PRO A 193 2.43 -4.01 16.08
N LEU A 194 1.90 -2.81 16.29
CA LEU A 194 1.30 -2.00 15.23
C LEU A 194 2.24 -0.89 14.77
N GLY A 195 2.20 -0.57 13.48
CA GLY A 195 2.77 0.63 12.86
C GLY A 195 1.77 1.31 11.94
N LEU A 196 2.16 2.45 11.38
CA LEU A 196 1.34 3.22 10.44
C LEU A 196 2.06 3.36 9.10
N SER A 197 1.28 3.37 8.02
CA SER A 197 1.68 3.77 6.67
C SER A 197 0.62 4.73 6.13
N VAL A 198 1.04 5.78 5.43
CA VAL A 198 0.12 6.64 4.68
C VAL A 198 0.52 6.63 3.22
N GLU A 199 -0.43 6.30 2.34
CA GLU A 199 -0.22 6.15 0.91
C GLU A 199 -0.88 7.27 0.12
N SER A 200 -0.12 7.85 -0.81
CA SER A 200 -0.65 8.76 -1.82
C SER A 200 -1.06 7.96 -3.05
N ILE A 201 -2.37 7.70 -3.19
CA ILE A 201 -2.95 6.95 -4.33
C ILE A 201 -3.47 7.88 -5.44
N SER A 202 -3.10 9.15 -5.38
CA SER A 202 -3.65 10.21 -6.20
C SER A 202 -2.57 11.19 -6.67
N GLY A 203 -2.75 11.73 -7.87
CA GLY A 203 -1.93 12.82 -8.40
C GLY A 203 -2.48 14.21 -8.07
N PHE A 204 -3.58 14.31 -7.32
CA PHE A 204 -4.19 15.60 -7.01
C PHE A 204 -3.54 16.24 -5.78
N ARG A 205 -3.15 17.52 -5.92
CA ARG A 205 -2.41 18.26 -4.88
C ARG A 205 -3.08 18.21 -3.52
N GLU A 206 -4.40 18.40 -3.44
CA GLU A 206 -5.12 18.42 -2.16
C GLU A 206 -5.05 17.06 -1.44
N GLU A 207 -5.05 15.95 -2.18
CA GLU A 207 -4.94 14.59 -1.62
C GLU A 207 -3.49 14.23 -1.26
N ILE A 208 -2.52 14.74 -2.04
CA ILE A 208 -1.09 14.64 -1.71
C ILE A 208 -0.79 15.41 -0.41
N ASP A 209 -1.25 16.65 -0.30
CA ASP A 209 -1.11 17.46 0.91
C ASP A 209 -1.84 16.80 2.10
N GLY A 210 -3.00 16.22 1.84
CA GLY A 210 -3.76 15.41 2.79
C GLY A 210 -2.98 14.23 3.38
N CYS A 211 -2.03 13.64 2.65
CA CYS A 211 -1.21 12.54 3.18
C CYS A 211 -0.32 13.02 4.34
N PHE A 212 0.24 14.22 4.25
CA PHE A 212 1.06 14.78 5.32
C PHE A 212 0.22 15.08 6.56
N GLU A 213 -0.96 15.67 6.37
CA GLU A 213 -1.88 15.96 7.48
C GLU A 213 -2.38 14.67 8.13
N MET A 214 -2.79 13.68 7.33
CA MET A 214 -3.20 12.36 7.78
C MET A 214 -2.10 11.70 8.62
N PHE A 215 -0.86 11.68 8.12
CA PHE A 215 0.26 11.09 8.84
C PHE A 215 0.48 11.74 10.21
N ARG A 216 0.40 13.08 10.29
CA ARG A 216 0.57 13.80 11.56
C ARG A 216 -0.52 13.46 12.57
N ARG A 217 -1.79 13.42 12.14
CA ARG A 217 -2.92 13.08 13.03
C ARG A 217 -2.86 11.63 13.50
N LEU A 218 -2.66 10.68 12.58
CA LEU A 218 -2.55 9.26 12.92
C LEU A 218 -1.34 8.99 13.84
N GLN A 219 -0.20 9.65 13.59
CA GLN A 219 0.98 9.55 14.45
C GLN A 219 0.66 10.02 15.88
N ALA A 220 0.00 11.17 16.03
CA ALA A 220 -0.40 11.68 17.35
C ALA A 220 -1.30 10.68 18.07
N ILE A 221 -2.38 10.22 17.42
CA ILE A 221 -3.32 9.22 17.95
C ILE A 221 -2.58 7.95 18.41
N MET A 222 -1.70 7.41 17.57
CA MET A 222 -0.96 6.18 17.89
C MET A 222 0.00 6.38 19.07
N LEU A 223 0.68 7.51 19.16
CA LEU A 223 1.61 7.79 20.25
C LEU A 223 0.86 8.06 21.57
N ASP A 224 -0.24 8.80 21.52
CA ASP A 224 -1.09 9.09 22.68
C ASP A 224 -1.71 7.82 23.26
N SER A 225 -2.08 6.85 22.41
CA SER A 225 -2.61 5.55 22.84
C SER A 225 -1.65 4.73 23.72
N LYS A 226 -0.35 5.05 23.73
CA LYS A 226 0.64 4.37 24.56
C LYS A 226 0.64 4.85 26.01
N GLY A 227 -0.04 5.96 26.32
CA GLY A 227 -0.13 6.52 27.68
C GLY A 227 1.17 7.07 28.25
N SER A 228 2.27 7.03 27.50
CA SER A 228 3.55 7.63 27.87
C SER A 228 3.75 8.95 27.12
N PRO A 229 4.21 10.03 27.77
CA PRO A 229 4.58 11.26 27.09
C PRO A 229 5.59 10.98 25.97
N TRP A 230 5.37 11.59 24.81
CA TRP A 230 6.27 11.50 23.67
C TRP A 230 6.70 12.90 23.22
N ALA A 231 7.85 12.98 22.55
CA ALA A 231 8.36 14.23 22.01
C ALA A 231 8.92 13.99 20.61
N VAL A 232 8.61 14.89 19.68
CA VAL A 232 9.23 14.88 18.36
C VAL A 232 10.64 15.42 18.47
N ARG A 233 11.62 14.65 18.01
CA ARG A 233 12.98 15.14 17.78
C ARG A 233 13.21 15.23 16.28
N TRP A 234 13.54 16.44 15.84
CA TRP A 234 13.93 16.70 14.47
C TRP A 234 15.44 16.52 14.34
N TYR A 235 15.85 15.71 13.36
CA TYR A 235 17.25 15.61 12.96
C TYR A 235 17.37 16.14 11.54
N ARG A 236 18.41 16.94 11.28
CA ARG A 236 18.71 17.37 9.92
C ARG A 236 19.34 16.19 9.19
N VAL A 237 18.58 15.56 8.30
CA VAL A 237 19.10 14.53 7.40
C VAL A 237 19.76 15.25 6.22
N PRO A 238 21.08 15.13 6.00
CA PRO A 238 21.73 15.72 4.84
C PRO A 238 21.07 15.20 3.56
N VAL A 239 20.73 16.09 2.61
CA VAL A 239 20.08 15.68 1.35
C VAL A 239 20.92 14.64 0.60
N GLN A 240 22.25 14.68 0.76
CA GLN A 240 23.17 13.69 0.19
C GLN A 240 23.03 12.28 0.81
N SER A 241 22.51 12.17 2.04
CA SER A 241 22.25 10.88 2.70
C SER A 241 20.91 10.25 2.27
N MET A 242 20.00 11.04 1.69
CA MET A 242 18.91 10.53 0.86
C MET A 242 19.45 10.19 -0.52
N ALA A 243 20.46 9.31 -0.58
CA ALA A 243 20.98 8.78 -1.84
C ALA A 243 19.77 8.41 -2.71
N ARG A 244 19.62 9.15 -3.81
CA ARG A 244 18.47 9.03 -4.69
C ARG A 244 18.35 7.56 -5.04
N SER A 245 17.29 6.89 -4.58
CA SER A 245 16.73 5.86 -5.44
C SER A 245 16.56 6.56 -6.78
N ASN A 246 17.01 5.97 -7.89
CA ASN A 246 16.78 6.53 -9.22
C ASN A 246 15.28 6.63 -9.60
N SER A 247 14.39 6.62 -8.60
CA SER A 247 12.96 6.92 -8.69
C SER A 247 12.71 8.24 -9.40
N GLY A 248 13.54 9.29 -9.23
CA GLY A 248 13.37 10.55 -9.97
C GLY A 248 13.55 10.41 -11.49
N GLU A 249 14.62 9.74 -11.94
CA GLU A 249 14.84 9.46 -13.36
C GLU A 249 13.81 8.46 -13.91
N GLN A 250 13.38 7.50 -13.09
CA GLN A 250 12.35 6.54 -13.46
C GLN A 250 10.95 7.18 -13.54
N LEU A 251 10.63 8.14 -12.67
CA LEU A 251 9.38 8.90 -12.71
C LEU A 251 9.35 9.78 -13.96
N ALA A 252 10.43 10.53 -14.22
CA ALA A 252 10.55 11.36 -15.41
C ALA A 252 10.48 10.53 -16.71
N ALA A 253 11.09 9.35 -16.74
CA ALA A 253 11.00 8.43 -17.87
C ALA A 253 9.60 7.79 -18.01
N LEU A 254 8.83 7.68 -16.92
CA LEU A 254 7.45 7.19 -16.94
C LEU A 254 6.48 8.29 -17.40
N GLU A 255 6.65 9.50 -16.91
CA GLU A 255 5.89 10.70 -17.32
C GLU A 255 6.05 10.93 -18.83
N ALA A 256 7.29 10.94 -19.33
CA ALA A 256 7.56 11.07 -20.78
C ALA A 256 6.95 9.93 -21.62
N LYS A 257 6.84 8.71 -21.05
CA LYS A 257 6.15 7.59 -21.73
C LYS A 257 4.64 7.71 -21.69
N LEU A 258 4.09 8.26 -20.60
CA LEU A 258 2.65 8.49 -20.47
C LEU A 258 2.20 9.53 -21.50
N GLU A 259 2.95 10.62 -21.63
CA GLU A 259 2.75 11.66 -22.64
C GLU A 259 2.80 11.09 -24.05
N ALA A 260 3.82 10.29 -24.38
CA ALA A 260 3.93 9.64 -25.70
C ALA A 260 2.78 8.67 -26.01
N LEU A 261 2.23 7.99 -24.99
CA LEU A 261 1.08 7.10 -25.13
C LEU A 261 -0.24 7.88 -25.30
N GLU A 262 -0.35 9.05 -24.68
CA GLU A 262 -1.48 9.96 -24.86
C GLU A 262 -1.47 10.59 -26.26
N GLU A 263 -0.30 10.99 -26.76
CA GLU A 263 -0.10 11.47 -28.14
C GLU A 263 -0.43 10.37 -29.17
N ALA A 264 0.01 9.14 -28.93
CA ALA A 264 -0.29 8.00 -29.80
C ALA A 264 -1.80 7.65 -29.83
N LYS A 265 -2.52 7.86 -28.73
CA LYS A 265 -3.98 7.73 -28.68
C LYS A 265 -4.70 8.88 -29.37
N GLY A 266 -4.16 10.10 -29.30
CA GLY A 266 -4.67 11.27 -30.03
C GLY A 266 -4.58 11.10 -31.55
N GLY A 267 -3.55 10.38 -32.04
CA GLY A 267 -3.37 10.10 -33.46
C GLY A 267 -4.33 9.05 -34.07
N GLN A 268 -5.05 8.27 -33.26
CA GLN A 268 -5.91 7.18 -33.74
C GLN A 268 -7.39 7.56 -33.94
N LEU A 269 -7.77 8.82 -33.73
CA LEU A 269 -9.16 9.29 -33.90
C LEU A 269 -9.47 9.92 -35.28
N ALA A 270 -8.58 9.81 -36.25
CA ALA A 270 -8.81 10.25 -37.63
C ALA A 270 -8.85 9.06 -38.61
N GLY A 271 -9.99 8.37 -38.69
CA GLY A 271 -10.23 7.32 -39.70
C GLY A 271 -11.55 6.57 -39.47
N GLY A 272 -12.49 6.65 -40.42
CA GLY A 272 -13.90 6.29 -40.25
C GLY A 272 -14.30 4.80 -40.34
N GLN A 273 -15.39 4.52 -39.61
CA GLN A 273 -16.49 3.52 -39.73
C GLN A 273 -16.29 1.98 -39.67
N GLN A 274 -17.27 1.37 -38.95
CA GLN A 274 -17.48 0.01 -38.39
C GLN A 274 -18.11 -1.02 -39.39
N PRO A 275 -18.34 -2.34 -39.10
CA PRO A 275 -18.59 -2.98 -37.78
C PRO A 275 -18.04 -4.42 -37.53
N THR A 276 -18.38 -4.96 -36.34
CA THR A 276 -18.22 -6.33 -35.79
C THR A 276 -16.96 -6.66 -34.96
N ALA A 277 -16.62 -5.77 -34.01
CA ALA A 277 -15.52 -5.99 -33.06
C ALA A 277 -15.91 -5.73 -31.58
N LYS A 278 -17.20 -5.57 -31.25
CA LYS A 278 -17.61 -5.07 -29.91
C LYS A 278 -17.43 -6.07 -28.77
N GLU A 279 -17.57 -7.38 -29.01
CA GLU A 279 -17.41 -8.40 -27.95
C GLU A 279 -15.96 -8.83 -27.76
N GLU A 280 -15.20 -8.95 -28.86
CA GLU A 280 -13.77 -9.24 -28.81
C GLU A 280 -12.95 -8.06 -28.27
N LEU A 281 -13.37 -6.82 -28.57
CA LEU A 281 -12.79 -5.61 -27.98
C LEU A 281 -13.15 -5.51 -26.50
N ALA A 282 -14.33 -5.92 -26.05
CA ALA A 282 -14.68 -5.90 -24.62
C ALA A 282 -13.83 -6.89 -23.80
N VAL A 283 -13.52 -8.07 -24.35
CA VAL A 283 -12.61 -9.04 -23.73
C VAL A 283 -11.16 -8.55 -23.76
N LYS A 284 -10.66 -8.08 -24.92
CA LYS A 284 -9.32 -7.49 -25.05
C LYS A 284 -9.14 -6.23 -24.20
N THR A 285 -10.19 -5.43 -24.02
CA THR A 285 -10.17 -4.24 -23.13
C THR A 285 -10.15 -4.65 -21.68
N LYS A 286 -10.87 -5.72 -21.28
CA LYS A 286 -10.76 -6.31 -19.94
C LYS A 286 -9.39 -6.90 -19.66
N GLU A 287 -8.80 -7.63 -20.61
CA GLU A 287 -7.46 -8.20 -20.50
C GLU A 287 -6.37 -7.13 -20.46
N ALA A 288 -6.50 -6.07 -21.27
CA ALA A 288 -5.62 -4.90 -21.22
C ALA A 288 -5.78 -4.12 -19.91
N GLN A 289 -6.99 -3.99 -19.37
CA GLN A 289 -7.25 -3.38 -18.07
C GLN A 289 -6.66 -4.21 -16.91
N ILE A 290 -6.68 -5.55 -17.00
CA ILE A 290 -6.05 -6.45 -16.03
C ILE A 290 -4.52 -6.38 -16.12
N ALA A 291 -3.95 -6.37 -17.33
CA ALA A 291 -2.50 -6.22 -17.53
C ALA A 291 -1.98 -4.85 -17.06
N MET A 292 -2.77 -3.79 -17.22
CA MET A 292 -2.48 -2.45 -16.70
C MET A 292 -2.62 -2.39 -15.17
N ARG A 293 -3.54 -3.18 -14.59
CA ARG A 293 -3.70 -3.36 -13.13
C ARG A 293 -2.47 -3.94 -12.46
N ASP A 294 -1.91 -4.99 -13.05
CA ASP A 294 -0.76 -5.68 -12.46
C ASP A 294 0.55 -4.89 -12.63
N SER A 295 0.68 -4.10 -13.70
CA SER A 295 1.83 -3.18 -13.90
C SER A 295 1.84 -2.01 -12.91
N LEU A 296 0.67 -1.41 -12.62
CA LEU A 296 0.54 -0.28 -11.69
C LEU A 296 0.57 -0.70 -10.23
N LEU A 297 0.11 -1.90 -9.85
CA LEU A 297 0.27 -2.43 -8.48
C LEU A 297 1.75 -2.68 -8.12
N GLY A 298 2.54 -3.19 -9.07
CA GLY A 298 4.00 -3.28 -8.92
C GLY A 298 4.68 -1.91 -8.86
N PHE A 299 4.07 -0.90 -9.48
CA PHE A 299 4.58 0.47 -9.50
C PHE A 299 4.16 1.27 -8.26
N ALA A 300 2.93 1.13 -7.74
CA ALA A 300 2.46 1.79 -6.52
C ALA A 300 3.18 1.25 -5.28
N ALA A 301 3.50 -0.06 -5.25
CA ALA A 301 4.41 -0.62 -4.25
C ALA A 301 5.87 -0.13 -4.42
N GLY A 302 6.23 0.36 -5.61
CA GLY A 302 7.54 0.93 -5.94
C GLY A 302 7.64 2.46 -5.78
N ILE A 303 6.52 3.20 -5.80
CA ILE A 303 6.42 4.62 -5.44
C ILE A 303 6.12 4.71 -3.93
N ALA A 304 6.99 4.11 -3.12
CA ALA A 304 7.15 4.48 -1.72
C ALA A 304 8.46 5.27 -1.58
N VAL A 305 8.62 6.31 -2.39
CA VAL A 305 9.74 7.26 -2.25
C VAL A 305 9.21 8.68 -2.37
N GLY A 306 9.07 9.31 -1.21
CA GLY A 306 8.75 10.73 -1.09
C GLY A 306 8.48 11.12 0.35
N ALA A 307 9.55 11.37 1.12
CA ALA A 307 9.58 11.81 2.52
C ALA A 307 9.20 10.76 3.59
N VAL A 308 10.12 9.84 3.89
CA VAL A 308 10.18 9.23 5.22
C VAL A 308 10.76 10.27 6.18
N ALA A 309 9.90 10.90 6.99
CA ALA A 309 10.36 11.57 8.20
C ALA A 309 10.83 10.46 9.17
N ALA A 310 12.15 10.25 9.25
CA ALA A 310 12.73 9.35 10.25
C ALA A 310 12.64 10.02 11.63
N VAL A 311 11.56 9.73 12.36
CA VAL A 311 11.44 10.11 13.78
C VAL A 311 12.07 8.99 14.61
N ALA A 312 13.31 9.20 15.06
CA ALA A 312 13.95 8.31 16.02
C ALA A 312 13.43 8.61 17.44
N ILE A 313 12.57 7.74 17.97
CA ILE A 313 12.13 7.76 19.37
C ILE A 313 13.23 7.14 20.23
N SER A 314 13.94 7.97 20.99
CA SER A 314 14.95 7.52 21.97
C SER A 314 14.32 7.45 23.36
N ARG A 315 14.33 6.26 23.99
CA ARG A 315 13.97 6.07 25.40
C ARG A 315 15.09 6.62 26.29
N LYS A 316 14.79 7.57 27.17
CA LYS A 316 15.59 7.77 28.39
C LYS A 316 15.01 6.88 29.49
N LEU A 317 15.79 5.91 29.94
CA LEU A 317 15.64 5.36 31.29
C LEU A 317 16.03 6.48 32.26
N VAL A 318 15.06 7.05 32.95
CA VAL A 318 15.32 7.86 34.15
C VAL A 318 15.53 6.86 35.28
N ARG A 319 16.76 6.80 35.79
CA ARG A 319 17.05 6.26 37.13
C ARG A 319 16.73 7.33 38.15
#